data_AF-Q8MQV3-F1
#
_entry.id   AF-Q8MQV3-F1
#
_cell.length_a   1.000
_cell.length_b   1.000
_cell.length_c   1.000
_cell.angle_alpha   90.00
_cell.angle_beta   90.00
_cell.angle_gamma   90.00
#
_symmetry.space_group_name_H-M   'P 1'
#
loop_
_entity.id
_entity.type
_entity.pdbx_description
1 polymer ?
#
loop_
_entity_poly.entity_id
_entity_poly.type
_entity_poly.pdbx_seq_one_letter_code
_entity_poly.pdbx_strand_id
1 'polypeptide(L)'
;MSRAAARFKIPMPATKADFAFPSLRAFSIVVALDKQHGIGDGESIPWRVPEDMAFFKDQTTLLRNKKPPTEKKRNAVVMGRKTWESVPVKFRPLKGRLNIVLSSKATVEELLAPLPEGKRAAAAQDVVVVNGGLAEALRLLARPPYCSSIETAYCVGGAQVYADAMLSPCVEKLQEVYLTRIYTTAPACTRFFPFPPENTTTAWDLASSQGRRKSEADGLEFEICKYVPRNHEERQYLELIDRIMKTGIVKEDRTGVGTISLFGAQMRFSLRDNRLPLLTTKRVFWRGVCEELLWFLRGETNAQLLADKDIHIWDGNGSREFLDSRGLTENKEMDLGPVYGFQWRHFGADYKGFEANYDGEGVDQIRSIVETIKANPNDRRLLFTAWNPCALQKMALPPCHLLAQFYVNTDTSELSCMLYQRSCDMGLGVPFNIASYALLTILIAKATGLRPGELVHTLGDAHVYRNHVGALKSQLERVPHAFPTLVFKEERQFLEDYELTDMEVIDYVPHPPIKMEMAV
;
A
#
# COMPACT_ATOMS: atom_id res chain seq x y z
N MET A 1 20.71 12.15 -6.30
CA MET A 1 21.32 12.37 -4.98
C MET A 1 21.29 13.84 -4.61
N SER A 2 21.21 14.16 -3.32
CA SER A 2 21.23 15.55 -2.83
C SER A 2 22.57 16.25 -3.10
N ARG A 3 22.49 17.54 -3.46
CA ARG A 3 23.65 18.42 -3.66
C ARG A 3 24.26 18.95 -2.36
N ALA A 4 23.54 18.83 -1.23
CA ALA A 4 23.97 19.34 0.05
C ALA A 4 25.24 18.64 0.55
N ALA A 5 26.17 19.39 1.17
CA ALA A 5 27.32 18.77 1.81
C ALA A 5 26.88 17.86 2.97
N ALA A 6 27.63 16.78 3.24
CA ALA A 6 27.24 15.76 4.21
C ALA A 6 26.87 16.30 5.60
N ARG A 7 27.52 17.39 6.06
CA ARG A 7 27.21 18.06 7.34
C ARG A 7 25.83 18.73 7.39
N PHE A 8 25.21 18.98 6.24
CA PHE A 8 23.86 19.55 6.11
C PHE A 8 22.79 18.49 5.84
N LYS A 9 23.19 17.25 5.59
CA LYS A 9 22.29 16.10 5.47
C LYS A 9 21.86 15.54 6.83
N ILE A 10 20.76 14.82 6.89
CA ILE A 10 20.23 14.23 8.13
C ILE A 10 20.69 12.76 8.24
N PRO A 11 21.54 12.42 9.22
CA PRO A 11 22.07 11.06 9.36
C PRO A 11 21.00 10.08 9.86
N MET A 12 20.93 8.91 9.20
CA MET A 12 20.04 7.82 9.59
C MET A 12 20.66 6.98 10.74
N PRO A 13 19.88 6.60 11.77
CA PRO A 13 20.39 5.83 12.90
C PRO A 13 20.64 4.36 12.55
N ALA A 14 21.30 3.62 13.44
CA ALA A 14 21.52 2.18 13.27
C ALA A 14 20.20 1.38 13.21
N THR A 15 19.16 1.85 13.91
CA THR A 15 17.81 1.25 13.98
C THR A 15 16.96 1.49 12.73
N LYS A 16 17.48 2.17 11.69
CA LYS A 16 16.73 2.49 10.47
C LYS A 16 16.11 1.27 9.80
N ALA A 17 16.72 0.10 9.93
CA ALA A 17 16.27 -1.15 9.31
C ALA A 17 15.22 -1.91 10.14
N ASP A 18 14.95 -1.53 11.40
CA ASP A 18 14.11 -2.30 12.32
C ASP A 18 12.67 -2.51 11.81
N PHE A 19 12.19 -1.56 10.98
CA PHE A 19 10.86 -1.57 10.37
C PHE A 19 10.91 -1.63 8.83
N ALA A 20 12.00 -2.16 8.26
CA ALA A 20 12.15 -2.33 6.82
C ALA A 20 11.13 -3.31 6.22
N PHE A 21 10.61 -4.24 7.03
CA PHE A 21 9.70 -5.30 6.62
C PHE A 21 8.55 -5.48 7.63
N PRO A 22 7.34 -5.89 7.18
CA PRO A 22 6.24 -6.18 8.09
C PRO A 22 6.56 -7.35 9.01
N SER A 23 5.88 -7.43 10.15
CA SER A 23 5.96 -8.55 11.09
C SER A 23 5.59 -9.89 10.44
N LEU A 24 4.57 -9.88 9.57
CA LEU A 24 4.02 -11.00 8.82
C LEU A 24 3.62 -10.56 7.41
N ARG A 25 3.79 -11.44 6.41
CA ARG A 25 3.40 -11.17 5.02
C ARG A 25 1.88 -11.19 4.88
N ALA A 26 1.34 -10.25 4.11
CA ALA A 26 -0.07 -10.27 3.72
C ALA A 26 -0.38 -11.47 2.81
N PHE A 27 -1.56 -12.06 2.95
CA PHE A 27 -1.93 -13.27 2.21
C PHE A 27 -3.41 -13.31 1.86
N SER A 28 -3.77 -14.30 1.05
CA SER A 28 -5.16 -14.59 0.65
C SER A 28 -5.49 -16.05 0.91
N ILE A 29 -6.77 -16.39 1.00
CA ILE A 29 -7.25 -17.77 1.11
C ILE A 29 -7.93 -18.17 -0.20
N VAL A 30 -7.73 -19.42 -0.63
CA VAL A 30 -8.56 -20.06 -1.67
C VAL A 30 -9.13 -21.34 -1.10
N VAL A 31 -10.46 -21.42 -0.99
CA VAL A 31 -11.17 -22.52 -0.32
C VAL A 31 -12.45 -22.89 -1.07
N ALA A 32 -12.75 -24.19 -1.16
CA ALA A 32 -14.04 -24.70 -1.59
C ALA A 32 -14.77 -25.32 -0.38
N LEU A 33 -16.07 -25.05 -0.24
CA LEU A 33 -16.88 -25.53 0.87
C LEU A 33 -18.31 -25.84 0.46
N ASP A 34 -18.97 -26.72 1.22
CA ASP A 34 -20.40 -27.03 1.03
C ASP A 34 -21.32 -26.00 1.72
N LYS A 35 -22.64 -26.23 1.71
CA LYS A 35 -23.61 -25.33 2.36
C LYS A 35 -23.41 -25.18 3.87
N GLN A 36 -22.78 -26.14 4.53
CA GLN A 36 -22.52 -26.16 5.97
C GLN A 36 -21.07 -25.74 6.30
N HIS A 37 -20.35 -25.17 5.34
CA HIS A 37 -18.95 -24.77 5.48
C HIS A 37 -17.99 -25.95 5.67
N GLY A 38 -18.43 -27.17 5.37
CA GLY A 38 -17.59 -28.36 5.33
C GLY A 38 -16.57 -28.26 4.19
N ILE A 39 -15.33 -28.68 4.43
CA ILE A 39 -14.22 -28.66 3.44
C ILE A 39 -13.66 -30.05 3.11
N GLY A 40 -14.13 -31.09 3.81
CA GLY A 40 -13.69 -32.48 3.63
C GLY A 40 -13.70 -33.28 4.92
N ASP A 41 -13.26 -34.53 4.83
CA ASP A 41 -13.13 -35.48 5.96
C ASP A 41 -11.72 -35.45 6.61
N GLY A 42 -10.77 -34.74 5.98
CA GLY A 42 -9.37 -34.67 6.38
C GLY A 42 -8.41 -35.43 5.46
N GLU A 43 -8.93 -36.21 4.52
CA GLU A 43 -8.20 -37.01 3.54
C GLU A 43 -8.68 -36.75 2.10
N SER A 44 -9.97 -36.47 1.91
CA SER A 44 -10.64 -36.31 0.63
C SER A 44 -11.54 -35.06 0.56
N ILE A 45 -11.80 -34.61 -0.67
CA ILE A 45 -12.79 -33.58 -0.99
C ILE A 45 -14.03 -34.30 -1.56
N PRO A 46 -15.23 -34.12 -0.98
CA PRO A 46 -16.39 -34.98 -1.28
C PRO A 46 -17.18 -34.56 -2.54
N TRP A 47 -16.67 -33.60 -3.32
CA TRP A 47 -17.28 -33.14 -4.57
C TRP A 47 -16.24 -33.03 -5.68
N ARG A 48 -16.72 -33.08 -6.92
CA ARG A 48 -15.91 -32.87 -8.11
C ARG A 48 -16.49 -31.72 -8.93
N VAL A 49 -15.77 -30.60 -8.94
CA VAL A 49 -16.11 -29.41 -9.75
C VAL A 49 -14.87 -28.99 -10.54
N PRO A 50 -14.70 -29.42 -11.80
CA PRO A 50 -13.54 -29.11 -12.61
C PRO A 50 -13.27 -27.61 -12.78
N GLU A 51 -14.34 -26.79 -12.82
CA GLU A 51 -14.27 -25.33 -12.95
C GLU A 51 -13.66 -24.67 -11.71
N ASP A 52 -13.92 -25.20 -10.52
CA ASP A 52 -13.28 -24.77 -9.27
C ASP A 52 -11.80 -25.14 -9.26
N MET A 53 -11.45 -26.35 -9.72
CA MET A 53 -10.04 -26.75 -9.85
C MET A 53 -9.28 -25.88 -10.87
N ALA A 54 -9.93 -25.50 -11.97
CA ALA A 54 -9.38 -24.56 -12.94
C ALA A 54 -9.18 -23.16 -12.33
N PHE A 55 -10.19 -22.66 -11.61
CA PHE A 55 -10.09 -21.39 -10.88
C PHE A 55 -8.96 -21.41 -9.84
N PHE A 56 -8.87 -22.44 -9.00
CA PHE A 56 -7.80 -22.61 -8.02
C PHE A 56 -6.42 -22.57 -8.69
N LYS A 57 -6.26 -23.30 -9.80
CA LYS A 57 -5.01 -23.34 -10.57
C LYS A 57 -4.66 -21.95 -11.09
N ASP A 58 -5.58 -21.27 -11.75
CA ASP A 58 -5.32 -19.98 -12.37
C ASP A 58 -5.08 -18.88 -11.33
N GLN A 59 -5.90 -18.83 -10.27
CA GLN A 59 -5.77 -17.85 -9.20
C GLN A 59 -4.43 -17.98 -8.45
N THR A 60 -4.01 -19.20 -8.15
CA THR A 60 -2.76 -19.43 -7.41
C THR A 60 -1.51 -19.40 -8.31
N THR A 61 -1.63 -19.63 -9.61
CA THR A 61 -0.48 -19.69 -10.53
C THR A 61 -0.21 -18.37 -11.24
N LEU A 62 -1.24 -17.71 -11.78
CA LEU A 62 -1.07 -16.49 -12.56
C LEU A 62 -0.73 -15.31 -11.65
N LEU A 63 0.11 -14.41 -12.17
CA LEU A 63 0.36 -13.12 -11.56
C LEU A 63 -0.88 -12.20 -11.71
N ARG A 64 -0.93 -11.10 -10.97
CA ARG A 64 -2.06 -10.14 -10.94
C ARG A 64 -2.41 -9.57 -12.31
N ASN A 65 -1.41 -9.42 -13.17
CA ASN A 65 -1.57 -8.99 -14.57
C ASN A 65 -2.01 -10.13 -15.51
N LYS A 66 -2.41 -11.28 -14.95
CA LYS A 66 -2.81 -12.52 -15.66
C LYS A 66 -1.72 -13.15 -16.51
N LYS A 67 -0.44 -12.79 -16.30
CA LYS A 67 0.71 -13.43 -16.94
C LYS A 67 1.18 -14.65 -16.13
N PRO A 68 1.83 -15.64 -16.78
CA PRO A 68 2.44 -16.76 -16.07
C PRO A 68 3.58 -16.31 -15.14
N PRO A 69 3.94 -17.13 -14.14
CA PRO A 69 5.07 -16.86 -13.25
C PRO A 69 6.39 -16.86 -14.03
N THR A 70 7.38 -16.18 -13.46
CA THR A 70 8.76 -16.08 -13.97
C THR A 70 9.73 -16.56 -12.89
N GLU A 71 11.00 -16.73 -13.24
CA GLU A 71 12.05 -17.06 -12.28
C GLU A 71 12.17 -16.00 -11.16
N LYS A 72 11.96 -14.72 -11.50
CA LYS A 72 12.09 -13.59 -10.55
C LYS A 72 10.80 -13.29 -9.77
N LYS A 73 9.63 -13.71 -10.27
CA LYS A 73 8.33 -13.36 -9.69
C LYS A 73 7.33 -14.50 -9.88
N ARG A 74 6.83 -15.04 -8.77
CA ARG A 74 5.81 -16.10 -8.72
C ARG A 74 4.90 -15.93 -7.50
N ASN A 75 3.88 -16.76 -7.37
CA ASN A 75 3.08 -16.84 -6.13
C ASN A 75 3.60 -17.94 -5.21
N ALA A 76 3.17 -17.92 -3.95
CA ALA A 76 3.38 -18.99 -2.99
C ALA A 76 2.04 -19.61 -2.57
N VAL A 77 2.04 -20.92 -2.30
CA VAL A 77 0.93 -21.63 -1.67
C VAL A 77 1.41 -22.18 -0.33
N VAL A 78 0.67 -21.90 0.74
CA VAL A 78 0.92 -22.36 2.10
C VAL A 78 -0.12 -23.41 2.45
N MET A 79 0.34 -24.62 2.82
CA MET A 79 -0.56 -25.71 3.16
C MET A 79 -0.05 -26.58 4.31
N GLY A 80 -0.97 -27.20 5.04
CA GLY A 80 -0.63 -28.20 6.04
C GLY A 80 -0.13 -29.50 5.41
N ARG A 81 0.70 -30.27 6.12
CA ARG A 81 1.23 -31.56 5.67
C ARG A 81 0.18 -32.51 5.10
N LYS A 82 -0.99 -32.65 5.76
CA LYS A 82 -2.07 -33.54 5.27
C LYS A 82 -2.67 -33.08 3.94
N THR A 83 -2.77 -31.76 3.73
CA THR A 83 -3.22 -31.20 2.45
C THR A 83 -2.20 -31.47 1.36
N TRP A 84 -0.90 -31.31 1.63
CA TRP A 84 0.17 -31.76 0.73
C TRP A 84 0.05 -33.25 0.39
N GLU A 85 -0.16 -34.09 1.40
CA GLU A 85 -0.36 -35.54 1.27
C GLU A 85 -1.64 -35.93 0.52
N SER A 86 -2.64 -35.05 0.39
CA SER A 86 -3.83 -35.28 -0.43
C SER A 86 -3.65 -34.91 -1.92
N VAL A 87 -2.68 -34.05 -2.27
CA VAL A 87 -2.43 -33.68 -3.68
C VAL A 87 -1.92 -34.91 -4.43
N PRO A 88 -2.48 -35.33 -5.57
CA PRO A 88 -1.94 -36.50 -6.29
C PRO A 88 -0.45 -36.34 -6.64
N VAL A 89 0.35 -37.41 -6.47
CA VAL A 89 1.83 -37.38 -6.63
C VAL A 89 2.28 -36.72 -7.94
N LYS A 90 1.56 -36.95 -9.05
CA LYS A 90 1.85 -36.35 -10.37
C LYS A 90 1.77 -34.82 -10.41
N PHE A 91 1.13 -34.19 -9.42
CA PHE A 91 0.96 -32.76 -9.28
C PHE A 91 1.78 -32.17 -8.12
N ARG A 92 2.63 -32.97 -7.44
CA ARG A 92 3.54 -32.48 -6.40
C ARG A 92 4.92 -32.13 -6.99
N PRO A 93 5.51 -30.97 -6.66
CA PRO A 93 4.86 -29.78 -6.12
C PRO A 93 3.89 -29.13 -7.11
N LEU A 94 2.99 -28.26 -6.62
CA LEU A 94 2.09 -27.52 -7.49
C LEU A 94 2.91 -26.57 -8.38
N LYS A 95 3.02 -26.90 -9.67
CA LYS A 95 3.89 -26.22 -10.64
C LYS A 95 3.67 -24.72 -10.71
N GLY A 96 4.75 -23.96 -10.92
CA GLY A 96 4.73 -22.49 -11.10
C GLY A 96 4.58 -21.68 -9.80
N ARG A 97 4.64 -22.34 -8.64
CA ARG A 97 4.42 -21.74 -7.33
C ARG A 97 5.50 -22.22 -6.35
N LEU A 98 5.85 -21.37 -5.39
CA LEU A 98 6.56 -21.82 -4.20
C LEU A 98 5.58 -22.58 -3.30
N ASN A 99 5.88 -23.83 -2.96
CA ASN A 99 5.04 -24.68 -2.11
C ASN A 99 5.61 -24.70 -0.69
N ILE A 100 4.93 -24.03 0.24
CA ILE A 100 5.28 -24.02 1.66
C ILE A 100 4.42 -25.05 2.37
N VAL A 101 5.07 -26.04 2.97
CA VAL A 101 4.40 -27.12 3.70
C VAL A 101 4.67 -26.95 5.20
N LEU A 102 3.59 -26.78 5.97
CA LEU A 102 3.65 -26.69 7.43
C LEU A 102 3.74 -28.10 8.02
N SER A 103 4.87 -28.41 8.67
CA SER A 103 5.11 -29.71 9.29
C SER A 103 6.15 -29.59 10.40
N SER A 104 5.88 -30.16 11.56
CA SER A 104 6.83 -30.19 12.68
C SER A 104 7.83 -31.35 12.62
N LYS A 105 7.69 -32.24 11.64
CA LYS A 105 8.46 -33.50 11.54
C LYS A 105 9.04 -33.76 10.16
N ALA A 106 8.34 -33.35 9.10
CA ALA A 106 8.72 -33.72 7.74
C ALA A 106 9.96 -32.93 7.27
N THR A 107 10.81 -33.55 6.46
CA THR A 107 11.84 -32.84 5.69
C THR A 107 11.42 -32.68 4.22
N VAL A 108 12.12 -31.82 3.46
CA VAL A 108 11.88 -31.68 2.01
C VAL A 108 12.11 -33.02 1.31
N GLU A 109 13.15 -33.75 1.70
CA GLU A 109 13.51 -35.06 1.15
C GLU A 109 12.40 -36.09 1.38
N GLU A 110 11.83 -36.14 2.58
CA GLU A 110 10.72 -37.04 2.92
C GLU A 110 9.45 -36.70 2.13
N LEU A 111 9.11 -35.42 1.99
CA LEU A 111 7.94 -34.98 1.23
C LEU A 111 8.06 -35.29 -0.27
N LEU A 112 9.29 -35.32 -0.80
CA LEU A 112 9.58 -35.58 -2.21
C LEU A 112 9.94 -37.04 -2.52
N ALA A 113 10.13 -37.89 -1.51
CA ALA A 113 10.44 -39.31 -1.70
C ALA A 113 9.48 -40.07 -2.64
N PRO A 114 8.16 -39.79 -2.67
CA PRO A 114 7.23 -40.43 -3.63
C PRO A 114 7.46 -40.06 -5.11
N LEU A 115 8.21 -38.98 -5.41
CA LEU A 115 8.54 -38.61 -6.78
C LEU A 115 9.65 -39.49 -7.36
N PRO A 116 9.69 -39.71 -8.69
CA PRO A 116 10.84 -40.33 -9.35
C PRO A 116 12.14 -39.58 -9.02
N GLU A 117 13.21 -40.31 -8.73
CA GLU A 117 14.50 -39.78 -8.26
C GLU A 117 15.01 -38.60 -9.11
N GLY A 118 15.01 -38.75 -10.44
CA GLY A 118 15.46 -37.71 -11.37
C GLY A 118 14.61 -36.42 -11.38
N LYS A 119 13.45 -36.38 -10.73
CA LYS A 119 12.60 -35.18 -10.59
C LYS A 119 12.75 -34.50 -9.23
N ARG A 120 13.32 -35.17 -8.23
CA ARG A 120 13.36 -34.68 -6.84
C ARG A 120 14.19 -33.39 -6.69
N ALA A 121 15.34 -33.32 -7.34
CA ALA A 121 16.22 -32.14 -7.26
C ALA A 121 15.56 -30.86 -7.79
N ALA A 122 14.90 -30.93 -8.95
CA ALA A 122 14.16 -29.79 -9.51
C ALA A 122 12.96 -29.42 -8.62
N ALA A 123 12.23 -30.41 -8.11
CA ALA A 123 11.10 -30.17 -7.20
C ALA A 123 11.51 -29.53 -5.88
N ALA A 124 12.71 -29.83 -5.36
CA ALA A 124 13.21 -29.28 -4.11
C ALA A 124 13.38 -27.75 -4.14
N GLN A 125 13.64 -27.15 -5.31
CA GLN A 125 13.74 -25.69 -5.47
C GLN A 125 12.39 -24.97 -5.31
N ASP A 126 11.29 -25.72 -5.41
CA ASP A 126 9.92 -25.22 -5.34
C ASP A 126 9.23 -25.58 -4.01
N VAL A 127 9.93 -26.24 -3.08
CA VAL A 127 9.35 -26.71 -1.80
C VAL A 127 10.14 -26.19 -0.62
N VAL A 128 9.43 -25.64 0.35
CA VAL A 128 9.98 -25.23 1.65
C VAL A 128 9.13 -25.85 2.74
N VAL A 129 9.79 -26.48 3.72
CA VAL A 129 9.10 -26.95 4.94
C VAL A 129 9.30 -25.95 6.05
N VAL A 130 8.21 -25.57 6.70
CA VAL A 130 8.23 -24.67 7.87
C VAL A 130 7.82 -25.48 9.10
N ASN A 131 8.72 -25.52 10.08
CA ASN A 131 8.43 -26.05 11.42
C ASN A 131 7.65 -25.01 12.22
N GLY A 132 6.33 -25.01 12.08
CA GLY A 132 5.44 -24.05 12.73
C GLY A 132 4.05 -24.00 12.10
N GLY A 133 3.26 -23.03 12.52
CA GLY A 133 1.93 -22.76 11.98
C GLY A 133 1.98 -21.78 10.80
N LEU A 134 0.81 -21.24 10.45
CA LEU A 134 0.71 -20.24 9.40
C LEU A 134 1.54 -18.98 9.69
N ALA A 135 1.57 -18.52 10.95
CA ALA A 135 2.33 -17.34 11.35
C ALA A 135 3.82 -17.46 11.03
N GLU A 136 4.45 -18.62 11.26
CA GLU A 136 5.86 -18.86 10.94
C GLU A 136 6.10 -18.81 9.42
N ALA A 137 5.19 -19.35 8.62
CA ALA A 137 5.29 -19.27 7.17
C ALA A 137 5.14 -17.84 6.65
N LEU A 138 4.20 -17.05 7.20
CA LEU A 138 4.02 -15.65 6.85
C LEU A 138 5.22 -14.80 7.29
N ARG A 139 5.86 -15.11 8.42
CA ARG A 139 7.09 -14.48 8.88
C ARG A 139 8.26 -14.76 7.94
N LEU A 140 8.39 -16.00 7.47
CA LEU A 140 9.38 -16.37 6.45
C LEU A 140 9.16 -15.59 5.15
N LEU A 141 7.91 -15.54 4.67
CA LEU A 141 7.53 -14.83 3.44
C LEU A 141 7.68 -13.30 3.53
N ALA A 142 7.75 -12.74 4.74
CA ALA A 142 7.94 -11.32 4.99
C ALA A 142 9.38 -10.85 4.88
N ARG A 143 10.33 -11.75 4.59
CA ARG A 143 11.77 -11.45 4.55
C ARG A 143 12.36 -11.71 3.15
N PRO A 144 13.48 -11.07 2.79
CA PRO A 144 14.23 -11.44 1.60
C PRO A 144 14.65 -12.92 1.64
N PRO A 145 14.67 -13.63 0.49
CA PRO A 145 14.33 -13.13 -0.85
C PRO A 145 12.83 -13.14 -1.17
N TYR A 146 11.99 -13.68 -0.27
CA TYR A 146 10.56 -13.95 -0.55
C TYR A 146 9.69 -12.70 -0.63
N CYS A 147 9.97 -11.67 0.19
CA CYS A 147 9.15 -10.46 0.22
C CYS A 147 8.98 -9.81 -1.16
N SER A 148 10.04 -9.80 -1.98
CA SER A 148 10.04 -9.24 -3.32
C SER A 148 9.78 -10.28 -4.41
N SER A 149 10.24 -11.53 -4.26
CA SER A 149 10.06 -12.57 -5.28
C SER A 149 8.66 -13.21 -5.30
N ILE A 150 7.95 -13.19 -4.17
CA ILE A 150 6.57 -13.68 -4.07
C ILE A 150 5.60 -12.52 -4.28
N GLU A 151 4.79 -12.59 -5.34
CA GLU A 151 3.76 -11.58 -5.61
C GLU A 151 2.57 -11.72 -4.66
N THR A 152 2.01 -12.92 -4.55
CA THR A 152 0.88 -13.21 -3.64
C THR A 152 1.12 -14.53 -2.90
N ALA A 153 0.85 -14.55 -1.60
CA ALA A 153 0.83 -15.76 -0.78
C ALA A 153 -0.61 -16.25 -0.62
N TYR A 154 -0.86 -17.52 -0.92
CA TYR A 154 -2.17 -18.15 -0.80
C TYR A 154 -2.16 -19.24 0.26
N CYS A 155 -2.97 -19.11 1.30
CA CYS A 155 -3.29 -20.20 2.21
C CYS A 155 -4.32 -21.13 1.52
N VAL A 156 -3.95 -22.39 1.31
CA VAL A 156 -4.75 -23.37 0.56
C VAL A 156 -5.15 -24.59 1.41
N GLY A 157 -5.15 -24.42 2.73
CA GLY A 157 -5.70 -25.37 3.70
C GLY A 157 -4.65 -26.22 4.42
N GLY A 158 -5.03 -27.18 5.24
CA GLY A 158 -6.39 -27.60 5.57
C GLY A 158 -6.99 -26.88 6.78
N ALA A 159 -7.95 -27.54 7.44
CA ALA A 159 -8.78 -26.97 8.52
C ALA A 159 -8.00 -26.20 9.59
N GLN A 160 -6.90 -26.77 10.10
CA GLN A 160 -6.08 -26.10 11.13
C GLN A 160 -5.44 -24.82 10.58
N VAL A 161 -4.91 -24.85 9.37
CA VAL A 161 -4.26 -23.67 8.75
C VAL A 161 -5.29 -22.58 8.49
N TYR A 162 -6.51 -22.94 8.09
CA TYR A 162 -7.60 -21.97 7.96
C TYR A 162 -8.07 -21.43 9.32
N ALA A 163 -8.13 -22.25 10.36
CA ALA A 163 -8.45 -21.80 11.71
C ALA A 163 -7.38 -20.80 12.20
N ASP A 164 -6.10 -21.11 12.03
CA ASP A 164 -4.99 -20.21 12.36
C ASP A 164 -5.07 -18.90 11.57
N ALA A 165 -5.49 -18.95 10.30
CA ALA A 165 -5.67 -17.77 9.44
C ALA A 165 -6.79 -16.83 9.91
N MET A 166 -7.77 -17.35 10.65
CA MET A 166 -8.92 -16.61 11.18
C MET A 166 -8.67 -16.06 12.59
N LEU A 167 -7.50 -16.31 13.17
CA LEU A 167 -7.09 -15.82 14.48
C LEU A 167 -6.01 -14.74 14.35
N SER A 168 -5.95 -13.85 15.34
CA SER A 168 -4.86 -12.89 15.48
C SER A 168 -3.54 -13.63 15.76
N PRO A 169 -2.39 -13.22 15.17
CA PRO A 169 -2.18 -12.03 14.34
C PRO A 169 -2.34 -12.26 12.82
N CYS A 170 -2.82 -13.42 12.38
CA CYS A 170 -2.91 -13.75 10.95
C CYS A 170 -4.09 -13.06 10.28
N VAL A 171 -5.25 -12.97 10.94
CA VAL A 171 -6.46 -12.40 10.34
C VAL A 171 -6.28 -10.93 9.93
N GLU A 172 -5.44 -10.17 10.63
CA GLU A 172 -5.07 -8.78 10.31
C GLU A 172 -4.22 -8.67 9.03
N LYS A 173 -3.67 -9.79 8.54
CA LYS A 173 -2.88 -9.89 7.31
C LYS A 173 -3.66 -10.52 6.15
N LEU A 174 -4.88 -11.00 6.39
CA LEU A 174 -5.72 -11.62 5.38
C LEU A 174 -6.37 -10.55 4.49
N GLN A 175 -5.96 -10.49 3.24
CA GLN A 175 -6.40 -9.47 2.27
C GLN A 175 -7.66 -9.89 1.51
N GLU A 176 -7.79 -11.17 1.19
CA GLU A 176 -8.83 -11.69 0.29
C GLU A 176 -9.18 -13.14 0.65
N VAL A 177 -10.46 -13.48 0.62
CA VAL A 177 -10.95 -14.87 0.70
C VAL A 177 -11.69 -15.20 -0.60
N TYR A 178 -11.08 -16.05 -1.41
CA TYR A 178 -11.70 -16.67 -2.58
C TYR A 178 -12.42 -17.93 -2.13
N LEU A 179 -13.74 -17.87 -2.10
CA LEU A 179 -14.61 -18.91 -1.57
C LEU A 179 -15.46 -19.48 -2.70
N THR A 180 -15.24 -20.76 -3.02
CA THR A 180 -16.13 -21.52 -3.89
C THR A 180 -17.19 -22.21 -3.04
N ARG A 181 -18.43 -21.74 -3.14
CA ARG A 181 -19.58 -22.33 -2.45
C ARG A 181 -20.18 -23.42 -3.34
N ILE A 182 -20.10 -24.66 -2.90
CA ILE A 182 -20.75 -25.81 -3.52
C ILE A 182 -22.14 -25.95 -2.90
N TYR A 183 -23.20 -25.85 -3.69
CA TYR A 183 -24.59 -25.88 -3.24
C TYR A 183 -25.08 -27.31 -2.95
N THR A 184 -24.24 -28.13 -2.33
CA THR A 184 -24.54 -29.46 -1.80
C THR A 184 -24.42 -29.47 -0.27
N THR A 185 -24.87 -30.55 0.35
CA THR A 185 -24.53 -30.88 1.73
C THR A 185 -23.79 -32.21 1.68
N ALA A 186 -22.56 -32.25 2.20
CA ALA A 186 -21.72 -33.44 2.19
C ALA A 186 -21.61 -33.99 3.62
N PRO A 187 -22.44 -34.99 4.00
CA PRO A 187 -22.46 -35.50 5.38
C PRO A 187 -21.13 -36.10 5.86
N ALA A 188 -20.23 -36.44 4.93
CA ALA A 188 -18.90 -36.94 5.24
C ALA A 188 -17.92 -35.86 5.73
N CYS A 189 -18.25 -34.56 5.59
CA CYS A 189 -17.38 -33.50 6.06
C CYS A 189 -17.23 -33.51 7.58
N THR A 190 -15.99 -33.64 8.06
CA THR A 190 -15.62 -33.55 9.48
C THR A 190 -14.68 -32.38 9.78
N ARG A 191 -14.38 -31.59 8.76
CA ARG A 191 -13.53 -30.40 8.80
C ARG A 191 -14.30 -29.24 8.20
N PHE A 192 -14.22 -28.08 8.84
CA PHE A 192 -15.04 -26.91 8.50
C PHE A 192 -14.17 -25.66 8.34
N PHE A 193 -14.62 -24.72 7.51
CA PHE A 193 -14.00 -23.42 7.31
C PHE A 193 -14.70 -22.36 8.18
N PRO A 194 -14.01 -21.78 9.20
CA PRO A 194 -14.63 -20.85 10.14
C PRO A 194 -14.73 -19.44 9.57
N PHE A 195 -15.64 -19.22 8.62
CA PHE A 195 -15.88 -17.92 7.98
C PHE A 195 -17.36 -17.52 7.97
N PRO A 196 -17.71 -16.25 8.26
CA PRO A 196 -16.82 -15.19 8.74
C PRO A 196 -16.21 -15.55 10.11
N PRO A 197 -15.01 -15.04 10.45
CA PRO A 197 -14.37 -15.36 11.70
C PRO A 197 -15.17 -14.83 12.90
N GLU A 198 -15.50 -15.72 13.83
CA GLU A 198 -16.12 -15.33 15.11
C GLU A 198 -15.13 -14.53 15.96
N ASN A 199 -15.62 -13.58 16.77
CA ASN A 199 -14.82 -12.80 17.72
C ASN A 199 -13.67 -11.95 17.12
N THR A 200 -13.81 -11.49 15.88
CA THR A 200 -12.88 -10.50 15.30
C THR A 200 -13.58 -9.16 15.06
N THR A 201 -12.82 -8.06 15.14
CA THR A 201 -13.31 -6.73 14.78
C THR A 201 -13.39 -6.52 13.26
N THR A 202 -12.84 -7.46 12.48
CA THR A 202 -12.77 -7.40 11.02
C THR A 202 -14.12 -7.74 10.39
N ALA A 203 -14.84 -6.73 9.92
CA ALA A 203 -15.98 -6.92 9.03
C ALA A 203 -15.50 -7.32 7.62
N TRP A 204 -16.33 -8.07 6.89
CA TRP A 204 -16.02 -8.55 5.54
C TRP A 204 -17.06 -8.04 4.53
N ASP A 205 -16.60 -7.54 3.39
CA ASP A 205 -17.44 -7.12 2.28
C ASP A 205 -17.33 -8.13 1.11
N LEU A 206 -18.45 -8.42 0.43
CA LEU A 206 -18.44 -9.18 -0.81
C LEU A 206 -17.98 -8.25 -1.95
N ALA A 207 -16.73 -8.42 -2.40
CA ALA A 207 -16.14 -7.58 -3.44
C ALA A 207 -16.61 -7.99 -4.84
N SER A 208 -16.81 -9.28 -5.08
CA SER A 208 -17.39 -9.79 -6.34
C SER A 208 -17.97 -11.20 -6.19
N SER A 209 -18.91 -11.55 -7.08
CA SER A 209 -19.42 -12.91 -7.28
C SER A 209 -19.46 -13.23 -8.77
N GLN A 210 -19.13 -14.46 -9.15
CA GLN A 210 -19.29 -14.98 -10.51
C GLN A 210 -20.71 -15.48 -10.82
N GLY A 211 -21.64 -15.39 -9.86
CA GLY A 211 -22.98 -15.95 -9.95
C GLY A 211 -23.01 -17.49 -9.83
N ARG A 212 -24.20 -18.03 -9.54
CA ARG A 212 -24.43 -19.48 -9.43
C ARG A 212 -24.43 -20.14 -10.81
N ARG A 213 -23.67 -21.23 -10.96
CA ARG A 213 -23.53 -22.02 -12.21
C ARG A 213 -23.55 -23.52 -11.88
N LYS A 214 -23.81 -24.36 -12.89
CA LYS A 214 -23.75 -25.84 -12.76
C LYS A 214 -22.41 -26.35 -13.29
N SER A 215 -21.81 -27.30 -12.58
CA SER A 215 -20.59 -27.97 -13.02
C SER A 215 -20.87 -28.96 -14.14
N GLU A 216 -20.00 -29.00 -15.14
CA GLU A 216 -20.08 -29.92 -16.29
C GLU A 216 -19.94 -31.40 -15.91
N ALA A 217 -19.27 -31.71 -14.79
CA ALA A 217 -19.00 -33.09 -14.40
C ALA A 217 -20.22 -33.81 -13.80
N ASP A 218 -20.79 -33.23 -12.73
CA ASP A 218 -21.82 -33.89 -11.92
C ASP A 218 -23.11 -33.04 -11.80
N GLY A 219 -23.20 -31.91 -12.51
CA GLY A 219 -24.35 -31.00 -12.46
C GLY A 219 -24.49 -30.21 -11.14
N LEU A 220 -23.53 -30.35 -10.22
CA LEU A 220 -23.48 -29.65 -8.94
C LEU A 220 -23.46 -28.14 -9.16
N GLU A 221 -24.34 -27.42 -8.45
CA GLU A 221 -24.34 -25.97 -8.50
C GLU A 221 -23.24 -25.39 -7.61
N PHE A 222 -22.54 -24.38 -8.11
CA PHE A 222 -21.48 -23.70 -7.38
C PHE A 222 -21.44 -22.19 -7.70
N GLU A 223 -20.82 -21.43 -6.81
CA GLU A 223 -20.58 -19.99 -6.98
C GLU A 223 -19.20 -19.63 -6.43
N ILE A 224 -18.43 -18.82 -7.16
CA ILE A 224 -17.12 -18.34 -6.73
C ILE A 224 -17.27 -16.89 -6.28
N CYS A 225 -17.02 -16.65 -5.00
CA CYS A 225 -17.12 -15.34 -4.34
C CYS A 225 -15.73 -14.84 -3.92
N LYS A 226 -15.52 -13.52 -3.99
CA LYS A 226 -14.37 -12.85 -3.41
C LYS A 226 -14.83 -11.97 -2.25
N TYR A 227 -14.36 -12.27 -1.04
CA TYR A 227 -14.54 -11.42 0.13
C TYR A 227 -13.25 -10.67 0.45
N VAL A 228 -13.37 -9.45 0.96
CA VAL A 228 -12.26 -8.60 1.40
C VAL A 228 -12.57 -8.02 2.78
N PRO A 229 -11.57 -7.76 3.64
CA PRO A 229 -11.81 -7.09 4.90
C PRO A 229 -12.25 -5.65 4.62
N ARG A 230 -13.24 -5.17 5.38
CA ARG A 230 -13.79 -3.83 5.23
C ARG A 230 -12.72 -2.79 5.55
N ASN A 231 -12.29 -2.04 4.53
CA ASN A 231 -11.34 -0.94 4.71
C ASN A 231 -12.07 0.34 5.14
N HIS A 232 -12.32 0.48 6.45
CA HIS A 232 -12.93 1.67 7.03
C HIS A 232 -12.14 2.95 6.76
N GLU A 233 -10.83 2.85 6.59
CA GLU A 233 -9.98 4.02 6.41
C GLU A 233 -10.14 4.62 5.02
N GLU A 234 -10.19 3.81 3.97
CA GLU A 234 -10.53 4.27 2.61
C GLU A 234 -11.99 4.72 2.51
N ARG A 235 -12.90 4.13 3.29
CA ARG A 235 -14.31 4.58 3.34
C ARG A 235 -14.46 6.03 3.81
N GLN A 236 -13.61 6.53 4.71
CA GLN A 236 -13.60 7.96 5.08
C GLN A 236 -13.49 8.88 3.85
N TYR A 237 -12.60 8.54 2.91
CA TYR A 237 -12.39 9.29 1.67
C TYR A 237 -13.62 9.22 0.75
N LEU A 238 -14.19 8.02 0.58
CA LEU A 238 -15.37 7.81 -0.27
C LEU A 238 -16.62 8.50 0.30
N GLU A 239 -16.84 8.38 1.62
CA GLU A 239 -17.95 9.03 2.32
C GLU A 239 -17.81 10.56 2.26
N LEU A 240 -16.58 11.10 2.34
CA LEU A 240 -16.35 12.53 2.17
C LEU A 240 -16.67 12.99 0.74
N ILE A 241 -16.28 12.23 -0.28
CA ILE A 241 -16.65 12.52 -1.68
C ILE A 241 -18.16 12.50 -1.88
N ASP A 242 -18.84 11.46 -1.39
CA ASP A 242 -20.30 11.34 -1.48
C ASP A 242 -21.00 12.51 -0.79
N ARG A 243 -20.52 12.89 0.41
CA ARG A 243 -21.02 14.05 1.15
C ARG A 243 -20.80 15.36 0.39
N ILE A 244 -19.61 15.59 -0.16
CA ILE A 244 -19.31 16.78 -0.99
C ILE A 244 -20.29 16.86 -2.17
N MET A 245 -20.48 15.76 -2.91
CA MET A 245 -21.37 15.77 -4.07
C MET A 245 -22.84 15.96 -3.73
N LYS A 246 -23.30 15.48 -2.56
CA LYS A 246 -24.70 15.58 -2.13
C LYS A 246 -25.05 16.90 -1.45
N THR A 247 -24.14 17.45 -0.64
CA THR A 247 -24.43 18.58 0.25
C THR A 247 -23.46 19.75 0.12
N GLY A 248 -22.45 19.64 -0.75
CA GLY A 248 -21.45 20.69 -0.92
C GLY A 248 -21.99 21.93 -1.62
N ILE A 249 -21.32 23.06 -1.38
CA ILE A 249 -21.64 24.34 -2.00
C ILE A 249 -20.99 24.37 -3.38
N VAL A 250 -21.80 24.67 -4.38
CA VAL A 250 -21.35 24.83 -5.74
C VAL A 250 -20.68 26.21 -5.89
N LYS A 251 -19.44 26.24 -6.38
CA LYS A 251 -18.68 27.47 -6.63
C LYS A 251 -18.16 27.50 -8.05
N GLU A 252 -18.06 28.71 -8.61
CA GLU A 252 -17.19 28.96 -9.75
C GLU A 252 -15.73 28.96 -9.28
N ASP A 253 -14.81 28.48 -10.10
CA ASP A 253 -13.38 28.43 -9.78
C ASP A 253 -12.56 29.26 -10.78
N ARG A 254 -11.28 29.45 -10.45
CA ARG A 254 -10.33 30.19 -11.29
C ARG A 254 -10.09 29.56 -12.67
N THR A 255 -10.42 28.28 -12.83
CA THR A 255 -10.15 27.49 -14.05
C THR A 255 -11.37 27.48 -14.99
N GLY A 256 -12.54 27.95 -14.53
CA GLY A 256 -13.79 27.95 -15.27
C GLY A 256 -14.55 26.61 -15.25
N VAL A 257 -14.00 25.57 -14.58
CA VAL A 257 -14.62 24.24 -14.50
C VAL A 257 -15.76 24.23 -13.48
N GLY A 258 -15.58 24.97 -12.39
CA GLY A 258 -16.45 24.96 -11.22
C GLY A 258 -16.22 23.76 -10.31
N THR A 259 -16.49 23.97 -9.03
CA THR A 259 -16.30 22.99 -7.96
C THR A 259 -17.56 22.80 -7.13
N ILE A 260 -17.61 21.68 -6.42
CA ILE A 260 -18.56 21.43 -5.33
C ILE A 260 -17.70 21.21 -4.09
N SER A 261 -17.90 21.99 -3.02
CA SER A 261 -16.98 21.95 -1.87
C SER A 261 -17.65 21.97 -0.50
N LEU A 262 -16.93 21.40 0.47
CA LEU A 262 -17.17 21.52 1.90
C LEU A 262 -15.94 22.17 2.55
N PHE A 263 -16.15 22.81 3.71
CA PHE A 263 -15.08 23.45 4.46
C PHE A 263 -14.87 22.74 5.80
N GLY A 264 -13.68 22.18 5.99
CA GLY A 264 -13.33 21.41 7.19
C GLY A 264 -13.71 19.94 7.09
N ALA A 265 -12.69 19.07 7.02
CA ALA A 265 -12.84 17.63 7.22
C ALA A 265 -11.55 17.04 7.81
N GLN A 266 -11.62 15.84 8.35
CA GLN A 266 -10.44 15.12 8.83
C GLN A 266 -10.57 13.62 8.54
N MET A 267 -9.47 13.00 8.13
CA MET A 267 -9.35 11.55 7.92
C MET A 267 -8.14 11.01 8.67
N ARG A 268 -8.17 9.73 9.03
CA ARG A 268 -7.10 9.06 9.77
C ARG A 268 -6.67 7.76 9.10
N PHE A 269 -5.37 7.52 9.00
CA PHE A 269 -4.80 6.34 8.35
C PHE A 269 -3.66 5.79 9.20
N SER A 270 -3.77 4.56 9.66
CA SER A 270 -2.65 3.94 10.39
C SER A 270 -1.52 3.51 9.42
N LEU A 271 -0.29 3.71 9.86
CA LEU A 271 0.95 3.38 9.17
C LEU A 271 1.68 2.19 9.84
N ARG A 272 1.05 1.62 10.88
CA ARG A 272 1.60 0.54 11.69
C ARG A 272 1.88 -0.69 10.83
N ASP A 273 2.93 -1.41 11.22
CA ASP A 273 3.32 -2.68 10.62
C ASP A 273 3.40 -2.64 9.08
N ASN A 274 4.08 -1.59 8.59
CA ASN A 274 4.41 -1.33 7.19
C ASN A 274 3.21 -1.05 6.28
N ARG A 275 2.00 -0.84 6.83
CA ARG A 275 0.84 -0.52 6.01
C ARG A 275 0.98 0.86 5.36
N LEU A 276 0.65 0.95 4.08
CA LEU A 276 0.73 2.19 3.30
C LEU A 276 -0.67 2.52 2.75
N PRO A 277 -1.30 3.66 3.13
CA PRO A 277 -2.66 4.01 2.71
C PRO A 277 -2.74 4.50 1.25
N LEU A 278 -2.31 3.66 0.30
CA LEU A 278 -2.59 3.85 -1.12
C LEU A 278 -4.00 3.38 -1.42
N LEU A 279 -4.88 4.32 -1.76
CA LEU A 279 -6.27 4.03 -2.11
C LEU A 279 -6.38 2.95 -3.19
N THR A 280 -7.37 2.08 -3.04
CA THR A 280 -7.54 0.87 -3.85
C THR A 280 -8.69 1.00 -4.83
N THR A 281 -9.71 1.82 -4.55
CA THR A 281 -10.82 2.10 -5.46
C THR A 281 -10.39 2.85 -6.71
N LYS A 282 -9.20 3.46 -6.70
CA LYS A 282 -8.53 4.04 -7.87
C LYS A 282 -7.02 3.96 -7.67
N ARG A 283 -6.29 3.48 -8.69
CA ARG A 283 -4.83 3.41 -8.66
C ARG A 283 -4.22 4.81 -8.42
N VAL A 284 -3.36 4.90 -7.40
CA VAL A 284 -2.55 6.08 -7.09
C VAL A 284 -1.19 5.98 -7.79
N PHE A 285 -0.69 7.10 -8.31
CA PHE A 285 0.61 7.16 -9.01
C PHE A 285 1.78 7.18 -8.03
N TRP A 286 2.04 6.03 -7.38
CA TRP A 286 3.08 5.88 -6.35
C TRP A 286 4.48 6.36 -6.78
N ARG A 287 4.86 6.10 -8.03
CA ARG A 287 6.16 6.54 -8.57
C ARG A 287 6.32 8.06 -8.48
N GLY A 288 5.28 8.79 -8.89
CA GLY A 288 5.21 10.25 -8.76
C GLY A 288 5.26 10.70 -7.30
N VAL A 289 4.45 10.08 -6.44
CA VAL A 289 4.41 10.39 -4.99
C VAL A 289 5.79 10.29 -4.34
N CYS A 290 6.47 9.16 -4.55
CA CYS A 290 7.75 8.90 -3.90
C CYS A 290 8.83 9.85 -4.40
N GLU A 291 8.95 10.02 -5.71
CA GLU A 291 9.99 10.88 -6.30
C GLU A 291 9.79 12.36 -5.94
N GLU A 292 8.54 12.85 -5.94
CA GLU A 292 8.23 14.21 -5.52
C GLU A 292 8.51 14.43 -4.02
N LEU A 293 8.12 13.49 -3.16
CA LEU A 293 8.43 13.63 -1.73
C LEU A 293 9.94 13.66 -1.47
N LEU A 294 10.69 12.78 -2.14
CA LEU A 294 12.15 12.76 -2.02
C LEU A 294 12.75 14.07 -2.57
N TRP A 295 12.17 14.66 -3.61
CA TRP A 295 12.52 15.98 -4.13
C TRP A 295 12.24 17.08 -3.10
N PHE A 296 11.09 17.06 -2.40
CA PHE A 296 10.81 17.99 -1.30
C PHE A 296 11.80 17.83 -0.14
N LEU A 297 12.10 16.60 0.28
CA LEU A 297 13.03 16.35 1.39
C LEU A 297 14.45 16.85 1.08
N ARG A 298 14.84 16.89 -0.19
CA ARG A 298 16.13 17.45 -0.64
C ARG A 298 16.15 18.98 -0.74
N GLY A 299 15.03 19.67 -0.54
CA GLY A 299 14.95 21.12 -0.70
C GLY A 299 14.97 21.60 -2.15
N GLU A 300 14.70 20.71 -3.10
CA GLU A 300 14.77 21.01 -4.52
C GLU A 300 13.65 21.99 -4.94
N THR A 301 13.92 22.74 -6.01
CA THR A 301 12.99 23.74 -6.59
C THR A 301 12.94 23.69 -8.11
N ASN A 302 13.81 22.89 -8.74
CA ASN A 302 13.81 22.62 -10.16
C ASN A 302 12.89 21.43 -10.50
N ALA A 303 11.74 21.72 -11.12
CA ALA A 303 10.79 20.70 -11.55
C ALA A 303 11.31 19.84 -12.72
N GLN A 304 12.33 20.30 -13.47
CA GLN A 304 12.93 19.52 -14.56
C GLN A 304 13.49 18.19 -14.06
N LEU A 305 13.97 18.13 -12.82
CA LEU A 305 14.46 16.89 -12.20
C LEU A 305 13.38 15.80 -12.08
N LEU A 306 12.10 16.21 -11.98
CA LEU A 306 10.96 15.29 -11.99
C LEU A 306 10.55 14.96 -13.43
N ALA A 307 10.49 15.94 -14.32
CA ALA A 307 10.18 15.75 -15.74
C ALA A 307 11.19 14.82 -16.44
N ASP A 308 12.48 14.94 -16.14
CA ASP A 308 13.56 14.06 -16.63
C ASP A 308 13.36 12.59 -16.20
N LYS A 309 12.61 12.38 -15.12
CA LYS A 309 12.18 11.06 -14.65
C LYS A 309 10.80 10.66 -15.16
N ASP A 310 10.26 11.34 -16.17
CA ASP A 310 8.91 11.14 -16.70
C ASP A 310 7.82 11.40 -15.64
N ILE A 311 7.97 12.44 -14.82
CA ILE A 311 7.01 12.84 -13.78
C ILE A 311 6.57 14.28 -14.04
N HIS A 312 5.50 14.40 -14.81
CA HIS A 312 5.04 15.66 -15.40
C HIS A 312 3.97 16.39 -14.57
N ILE A 313 3.97 16.22 -13.25
CA ILE A 313 2.94 16.79 -12.36
C ILE A 313 3.11 18.31 -12.14
N TRP A 314 4.30 18.85 -12.43
CA TRP A 314 4.65 20.26 -12.27
C TRP A 314 4.73 21.03 -13.59
N ASP A 315 4.69 20.36 -14.74
CA ASP A 315 4.92 20.96 -16.07
C ASP A 315 4.03 22.17 -16.34
N GLY A 316 2.73 22.04 -16.08
CA GLY A 316 1.78 23.14 -16.28
C GLY A 316 2.15 24.37 -15.48
N ASN A 317 2.60 24.20 -14.22
CA ASN A 317 2.95 25.29 -13.32
C ASN A 317 4.41 25.74 -13.43
N GLY A 318 5.27 24.95 -14.09
CA GLY A 318 6.66 25.27 -14.38
C GLY A 318 6.89 25.87 -15.76
N SER A 319 5.87 25.85 -16.64
CA SER A 319 5.94 26.43 -17.98
C SER A 319 6.25 27.93 -17.96
N ARG A 320 6.96 28.41 -18.99
CA ARG A 320 7.24 29.86 -19.17
C ARG A 320 5.97 30.71 -19.08
N GLU A 321 4.89 30.30 -19.75
CA GLU A 321 3.60 31.00 -19.75
C GLU A 321 3.03 31.14 -18.33
N PHE A 322 3.05 30.07 -17.53
CA PHE A 322 2.52 30.12 -16.17
C PHE A 322 3.40 30.97 -15.25
N LEU A 323 4.72 30.85 -15.34
CA LEU A 323 5.65 31.67 -14.57
C LEU A 323 5.48 33.17 -14.88
N ASP A 324 5.34 33.52 -16.16
CA ASP A 324 5.05 34.90 -16.60
C ASP A 324 3.73 35.42 -16.05
N SER A 325 2.68 34.58 -16.05
CA SER A 325 1.37 34.95 -15.47
C SER A 325 1.43 35.26 -13.97
N ARG A 326 2.45 34.74 -13.27
CA ARG A 326 2.73 34.99 -11.85
C ARG A 326 3.70 36.15 -11.61
N GLY A 327 4.22 36.78 -12.68
CA GLY A 327 5.23 37.83 -12.59
C GLY A 327 6.65 37.32 -12.33
N LEU A 328 6.90 36.01 -12.49
CA LEU A 328 8.20 35.37 -12.28
C LEU A 328 9.02 35.35 -13.59
N THR A 329 9.12 36.50 -14.24
CA THR A 329 9.75 36.66 -15.57
C THR A 329 11.25 36.33 -15.56
N GLU A 330 11.91 36.47 -14.41
CA GLU A 330 13.35 36.22 -14.23
C GLU A 330 13.69 34.76 -13.94
N ASN A 331 12.71 33.97 -13.47
CA ASN A 331 12.90 32.54 -13.20
C ASN A 331 13.17 31.79 -14.51
N LYS A 332 14.07 30.81 -14.49
CA LYS A 332 14.20 29.86 -15.61
C LYS A 332 12.93 29.02 -15.73
N GLU A 333 12.63 28.50 -16.92
CA GLU A 333 11.54 27.53 -17.06
C GLU A 333 11.80 26.33 -16.13
N MET A 334 10.74 25.81 -15.50
CA MET A 334 10.78 24.79 -14.44
C MET A 334 11.42 25.23 -13.10
N ASP A 335 11.82 26.49 -12.93
CA ASP A 335 12.15 27.08 -11.62
C ASP A 335 10.86 27.53 -10.91
N LEU A 336 10.41 26.71 -9.96
CA LEU A 336 9.16 26.96 -9.23
C LEU A 336 9.27 28.05 -8.16
N GLY A 337 10.46 28.63 -7.96
CA GLY A 337 10.74 29.51 -6.83
C GLY A 337 10.89 28.72 -5.52
N PRO A 338 10.84 29.40 -4.35
CA PRO A 338 11.12 28.79 -3.06
C PRO A 338 9.93 27.99 -2.50
N VAL A 339 9.44 27.00 -3.27
CA VAL A 339 8.28 26.17 -2.94
C VAL A 339 8.60 25.03 -1.96
N TYR A 340 7.58 24.57 -1.23
CA TYR A 340 7.58 23.34 -0.42
C TYR A 340 8.91 23.00 0.25
N GLY A 341 9.65 22.04 -0.33
CA GLY A 341 10.91 21.52 0.19
C GLY A 341 11.93 22.61 0.51
N PHE A 342 11.99 23.66 -0.30
CA PHE A 342 12.84 24.82 0.00
C PHE A 342 12.47 25.44 1.34
N GLN A 343 11.19 25.70 1.59
CA GLN A 343 10.76 26.22 2.89
C GLN A 343 10.99 25.20 4.00
N TRP A 344 10.93 23.89 3.72
CA TRP A 344 11.17 22.86 4.75
C TRP A 344 12.62 22.83 5.22
N ARG A 345 13.57 23.05 4.30
CA ARG A 345 15.02 22.96 4.57
C ARG A 345 15.71 24.32 4.76
N HIS A 346 15.12 25.39 4.23
CA HIS A 346 15.69 26.74 4.12
C HIS A 346 14.64 27.82 4.41
N PHE A 347 13.78 27.64 5.42
CA PHE A 347 12.72 28.59 5.72
C PHE A 347 13.28 30.00 5.94
N GLY A 348 12.77 30.97 5.17
CA GLY A 348 13.20 32.37 5.26
C GLY A 348 14.53 32.71 4.57
N ALA A 349 15.20 31.75 3.91
CA ALA A 349 16.35 32.05 3.06
C ALA A 349 15.93 32.89 1.85
N ASP A 350 16.82 33.79 1.40
CA ASP A 350 16.56 34.59 0.20
C ASP A 350 16.84 33.78 -1.06
N TYR A 351 15.80 33.54 -1.85
CA TYR A 351 15.85 32.69 -3.03
C TYR A 351 16.52 33.40 -4.21
N LYS A 352 17.54 32.75 -4.77
CA LYS A 352 18.43 33.21 -5.85
C LYS A 352 18.36 32.31 -7.10
N GLY A 353 17.41 31.37 -7.17
CA GLY A 353 17.28 30.36 -8.22
C GLY A 353 17.76 28.96 -7.81
N PHE A 354 17.35 27.92 -8.54
CA PHE A 354 17.62 26.52 -8.17
C PHE A 354 19.08 26.07 -8.28
N GLU A 355 19.95 26.86 -8.90
CA GLU A 355 21.39 26.55 -9.06
C GLU A 355 22.24 27.02 -7.89
N ALA A 356 21.73 27.94 -7.07
CA ALA A 356 22.45 28.48 -5.92
C ALA A 356 22.63 27.41 -4.82
N ASN A 357 23.70 27.55 -4.05
CA ASN A 357 23.93 26.74 -2.86
C ASN A 357 23.25 27.38 -1.65
N TYR A 358 22.27 26.70 -1.07
CA TYR A 358 21.54 27.14 0.13
C TYR A 358 21.97 26.41 1.40
N ASP A 359 23.06 25.64 1.35
CA ASP A 359 23.60 24.91 2.51
C ASP A 359 23.78 25.84 3.72
N GLY A 360 23.00 25.60 4.78
CA GLY A 360 23.02 26.39 6.01
C GLY A 360 22.29 27.74 5.94
N GLU A 361 21.65 28.08 4.82
CA GLU A 361 20.77 29.25 4.73
C GLU A 361 19.35 28.93 5.24
N GLY A 362 18.73 29.89 5.95
CA GLY A 362 17.39 29.75 6.50
C GLY A 362 17.30 28.81 7.70
N VAL A 363 16.07 28.40 8.04
CA VAL A 363 15.81 27.39 9.10
C VAL A 363 15.52 26.03 8.46
N ASP A 364 16.35 25.04 8.78
CA ASP A 364 16.11 23.63 8.45
C ASP A 364 15.14 23.01 9.46
N GLN A 365 13.85 23.12 9.14
CA GLN A 365 12.76 22.66 10.00
C GLN A 365 12.77 21.14 10.15
N ILE A 366 13.09 20.40 9.07
CA ILE A 366 13.10 18.93 9.09
C ILE A 366 14.21 18.41 10.00
N ARG A 367 15.42 18.96 9.88
CA ARG A 367 16.53 18.62 10.78
C ARG A 367 16.19 18.93 12.23
N SER A 368 15.67 20.13 12.50
CA SER A 368 15.28 20.55 13.85
C SER A 368 14.26 19.58 14.48
N ILE A 369 13.26 19.14 13.71
CA ILE A 369 12.27 18.14 14.17
C ILE A 369 12.95 16.81 14.48
N VAL A 370 13.80 16.29 13.58
CA VAL A 370 14.47 14.99 13.77
C VAL A 370 15.36 15.01 15.02
N GLU A 371 16.12 16.09 15.23
CA GLU A 371 16.96 16.27 16.42
C GLU A 371 16.12 16.42 17.70
N THR A 372 15.04 17.19 17.64
CA THR A 372 14.14 17.40 18.78
C THR A 372 13.42 16.11 19.17
N ILE A 373 12.95 15.30 18.22
CA ILE A 373 12.32 13.99 18.52
C ILE A 373 13.30 13.08 19.27
N LYS A 374 14.57 13.04 18.84
CA LYS A 374 15.61 12.22 19.48
C LYS A 374 15.94 12.68 20.90
N ALA A 375 15.93 13.99 21.15
CA ALA A 375 16.31 14.57 22.44
C ALA A 375 15.13 14.69 23.42
N ASN A 376 13.95 15.10 22.92
CA ASN A 376 12.74 15.35 23.68
C ASN A 376 11.49 14.98 22.84
N PRO A 377 11.11 13.69 22.78
CA PRO A 377 9.97 13.23 21.97
C PRO A 377 8.62 13.79 22.43
N ASN A 378 8.53 14.29 23.67
CA ASN A 378 7.31 14.90 24.23
C ASN A 378 7.12 16.37 23.84
N ASP A 379 8.03 16.94 23.05
CA ASP A 379 7.92 18.32 22.59
C ASP A 379 6.65 18.55 21.75
N ARG A 380 5.98 19.68 21.97
CA ARG A 380 4.69 20.00 21.33
C ARG A 380 4.82 20.95 20.14
N ARG A 381 6.05 21.29 19.75
CA ARG A 381 6.42 22.24 18.69
C ARG A 381 7.09 21.53 17.51
N LEU A 382 6.93 20.21 17.42
CA LEU A 382 7.45 19.36 16.34
C LEU A 382 6.66 19.58 15.04
N LEU A 383 6.75 20.77 14.44
CA LEU A 383 6.00 21.14 13.25
C LEU A 383 6.88 21.87 12.23
N PHE A 384 6.59 21.68 10.95
CA PHE A 384 7.22 22.43 9.86
C PHE A 384 6.14 23.01 8.96
N THR A 385 6.44 24.16 8.34
CA THR A 385 5.53 24.82 7.41
C THR A 385 6.21 25.31 6.13
N ALA A 386 5.49 25.23 5.02
CA ALA A 386 5.84 25.90 3.77
C ALA A 386 5.08 27.22 3.57
N TRP A 387 4.18 27.58 4.49
CA TRP A 387 3.39 28.82 4.40
C TRP A 387 4.21 30.00 4.89
N ASN A 388 4.95 30.63 3.98
CA ASN A 388 5.75 31.82 4.25
C ASN A 388 5.17 33.02 3.48
N PRO A 389 4.36 33.88 4.14
CA PRO A 389 3.76 35.05 3.50
C PRO A 389 4.76 35.96 2.76
N CYS A 390 5.97 36.10 3.29
CA CYS A 390 7.02 36.92 2.67
C CYS A 390 7.55 36.33 1.36
N ALA A 391 7.41 35.02 1.15
CA ALA A 391 7.90 34.32 -0.03
C ALA A 391 6.80 33.91 -1.03
N LEU A 392 5.51 34.02 -0.69
CA LEU A 392 4.40 33.55 -1.55
C LEU A 392 4.41 34.17 -2.95
N GLN A 393 4.82 35.43 -3.07
CA GLN A 393 4.90 36.12 -4.37
C GLN A 393 6.09 35.66 -5.22
N LYS A 394 7.07 34.99 -4.62
CA LYS A 394 8.22 34.39 -5.32
C LYS A 394 7.96 32.95 -5.76
N MET A 395 6.83 32.34 -5.37
CA MET A 395 6.51 30.94 -5.66
C MET A 395 5.60 30.84 -6.89
N ALA A 396 5.85 29.84 -7.74
CA ALA A 396 4.97 29.49 -8.86
C ALA A 396 3.53 29.29 -8.36
N LEU A 397 3.36 28.50 -7.29
CA LEU A 397 2.09 28.33 -6.60
C LEU A 397 2.27 28.33 -5.07
N PRO A 398 1.37 28.98 -4.31
CA PRO A 398 1.31 28.84 -2.86
C PRO A 398 1.07 27.37 -2.46
N PRO A 399 1.73 26.85 -1.41
CA PRO A 399 1.66 25.43 -1.09
C PRO A 399 0.26 25.00 -0.66
N CYS A 400 -0.21 23.84 -1.16
CA CYS A 400 -1.51 23.30 -0.80
C CYS A 400 -1.46 22.56 0.55
N HIS A 401 -0.55 21.61 0.69
CA HIS A 401 -0.21 20.92 1.93
C HIS A 401 0.91 21.70 2.64
N LEU A 402 0.51 22.59 3.55
CA LEU A 402 1.34 23.73 3.96
C LEU A 402 1.94 23.61 5.35
N LEU A 403 1.44 22.70 6.18
CA LEU A 403 1.87 22.49 7.57
C LEU A 403 1.73 21.01 7.90
N ALA A 404 2.72 20.45 8.60
CA ALA A 404 2.54 19.20 9.31
C ALA A 404 3.16 19.24 10.70
N GLN A 405 2.54 18.52 11.63
CA GLN A 405 2.93 18.42 13.03
C GLN A 405 3.08 16.95 13.41
N PHE A 406 4.17 16.62 14.11
CA PHE A 406 4.44 15.28 14.61
C PHE A 406 4.03 15.14 16.07
N TYR A 407 3.71 13.90 16.45
CA TYR A 407 3.41 13.49 17.82
C TYR A 407 4.06 12.14 18.08
N VAL A 408 4.77 12.00 19.21
CA VAL A 408 5.36 10.74 19.63
C VAL A 408 4.56 10.17 20.79
N ASN A 409 4.07 8.94 20.63
CA ASN A 409 3.64 8.14 21.76
C ASN A 409 4.88 7.42 22.33
N THR A 410 5.37 7.86 23.48
CA THR A 410 6.58 7.30 24.10
C THR A 410 6.37 5.88 24.62
N ASP A 411 5.16 5.52 25.03
CA ASP A 411 4.85 4.19 25.57
C ASP A 411 4.91 3.13 24.48
N THR A 412 4.40 3.45 23.29
CA THR A 412 4.44 2.57 22.11
C THR A 412 5.58 2.90 21.16
N SER A 413 6.43 3.89 21.46
CA SER A 413 7.50 4.39 20.58
C SER A 413 7.03 4.65 19.13
N GLU A 414 5.82 5.19 18.97
CA GLU A 414 5.18 5.44 17.67
C GLU A 414 5.20 6.93 17.30
N LEU A 415 5.58 7.23 16.06
CA LEU A 415 5.52 8.56 15.45
C LEU A 415 4.25 8.70 14.62
N SER A 416 3.41 9.67 15.00
CA SER A 416 2.25 10.09 14.21
C SER A 416 2.48 11.46 13.58
N CYS A 417 1.78 11.75 12.49
CA CYS A 417 1.87 13.00 11.75
C CYS A 417 0.48 13.53 11.45
N MET A 418 0.24 14.80 11.72
CA MET A 418 -0.95 15.53 11.29
C MET A 418 -0.59 16.49 10.18
N LEU A 419 -1.18 16.30 9.00
CA LEU A 419 -1.11 17.21 7.86
C LEU A 419 -2.29 18.19 7.89
N TYR A 420 -2.02 19.47 7.63
CA TYR A 420 -3.03 20.46 7.24
C TYR A 420 -2.87 20.85 5.76
N GLN A 421 -3.95 20.68 4.99
CA GLN A 421 -4.01 21.03 3.58
C GLN A 421 -5.14 22.03 3.33
N ARG A 422 -4.81 23.24 2.82
CA ARG A 422 -5.78 24.33 2.66
C ARG A 422 -6.79 24.11 1.52
N SER A 423 -6.38 23.36 0.49
CA SER A 423 -7.09 23.19 -0.78
C SER A 423 -6.90 21.75 -1.24
N CYS A 424 -8.00 21.02 -1.36
CA CYS A 424 -8.02 19.57 -1.44
C CYS A 424 -8.90 19.09 -2.60
N ASP A 425 -8.30 18.92 -3.76
CA ASP A 425 -8.93 18.19 -4.87
C ASP A 425 -9.08 16.72 -4.48
N MET A 426 -10.33 16.29 -4.26
CA MET A 426 -10.64 14.93 -3.85
C MET A 426 -10.42 13.89 -4.97
N GLY A 427 -10.48 14.30 -6.25
CA GLY A 427 -10.40 13.38 -7.39
C GLY A 427 -8.98 12.91 -7.71
N LEU A 428 -8.02 13.83 -7.75
CA LEU A 428 -6.62 13.54 -8.06
C LEU A 428 -5.69 13.81 -6.86
N GLY A 429 -5.80 15.00 -6.27
CA GLY A 429 -4.83 15.51 -5.29
C GLY A 429 -4.82 14.75 -3.95
N VAL A 430 -5.96 14.57 -3.29
CA VAL A 430 -6.02 14.02 -1.92
C VAL A 430 -5.43 12.60 -1.81
N PRO A 431 -5.74 11.64 -2.71
CA PRO A 431 -5.09 10.32 -2.68
C PRO A 431 -3.57 10.38 -2.79
N PHE A 432 -3.05 11.32 -3.58
CA PHE A 432 -1.61 11.56 -3.74
C PHE A 432 -0.99 12.12 -2.44
N ASN A 433 -1.67 13.06 -1.81
CA ASN A 433 -1.22 13.71 -0.57
C ASN A 433 -1.23 12.77 0.65
N ILE A 434 -2.24 11.89 0.76
CA ILE A 434 -2.28 10.83 1.78
C ILE A 434 -1.03 9.96 1.67
N ALA A 435 -0.71 9.51 0.46
CA ALA A 435 0.45 8.66 0.20
C ALA A 435 1.79 9.37 0.49
N SER A 436 1.90 10.66 0.11
CA SER A 436 3.11 11.47 0.32
C SER A 436 3.41 11.65 1.80
N TYR A 437 2.43 12.06 2.61
CA TYR A 437 2.64 12.28 4.04
C TYR A 437 2.72 10.96 4.84
N ALA A 438 2.13 9.88 4.34
CA ALA A 438 2.37 8.54 4.88
C ALA A 438 3.85 8.15 4.72
N LEU A 439 4.41 8.31 3.51
CA LEU A 439 5.83 8.03 3.26
C LEU A 439 6.74 8.96 4.07
N LEU A 440 6.41 10.26 4.17
CA LEU A 440 7.17 11.20 5.00
C LEU A 440 7.25 10.73 6.45
N THR A 441 6.11 10.36 7.03
CA THR A 441 6.02 9.90 8.41
C THR A 441 6.85 8.64 8.63
N ILE A 442 6.82 7.70 7.68
CA ILE A 442 7.64 6.48 7.72
C ILE A 442 9.14 6.82 7.69
N LEU A 443 9.56 7.71 6.79
CA LEU A 443 10.97 8.11 6.68
C LEU A 443 11.46 8.87 7.92
N ILE A 444 10.65 9.77 8.49
CA ILE A 444 11.00 10.48 9.74
C ILE A 444 11.05 9.50 10.92
N ALA A 445 10.13 8.53 11.00
CA ALA A 445 10.18 7.48 12.02
C ALA A 445 11.49 6.69 11.94
N LYS A 446 11.91 6.28 10.74
CA LYS A 446 13.22 5.63 10.51
C LYS A 446 14.39 6.53 10.90
N ALA A 447 14.34 7.82 10.56
CA ALA A 447 15.41 8.79 10.87
C ALA A 447 15.53 9.07 12.38
N THR A 448 14.50 8.75 13.16
CA THR A 448 14.41 8.99 14.61
C THR A 448 14.44 7.72 15.45
N GLY A 449 14.47 6.54 14.83
CA GLY A 449 14.47 5.25 15.54
C GLY A 449 13.11 4.88 16.14
N LEU A 450 12.02 5.42 15.60
CA LEU A 450 10.65 5.19 16.05
C LEU A 450 9.89 4.27 15.07
N ARG A 451 8.75 3.75 15.52
CA ARG A 451 7.76 3.05 14.69
C ARG A 451 6.84 4.04 13.99
N PRO A 452 6.45 3.84 12.72
CA PRO A 452 5.34 4.58 12.13
C PRO A 452 4.02 4.28 12.87
N GLY A 453 3.32 5.34 13.28
CA GLY A 453 2.04 5.29 14.00
C GLY A 453 0.87 5.58 13.07
N GLU A 454 0.44 6.84 13.01
CA GLU A 454 -0.76 7.27 12.29
C GLU A 454 -0.54 8.56 11.49
N LEU A 455 -1.18 8.65 10.32
CA LEU A 455 -1.36 9.87 9.56
C LEU A 455 -2.77 10.44 9.82
N VAL A 456 -2.84 11.69 10.24
CA VAL A 456 -4.08 12.46 10.36
C VAL A 456 -4.08 13.53 9.27
N HIS A 457 -5.08 13.55 8.39
CA HIS A 457 -5.17 14.50 7.29
C HIS A 457 -6.33 15.46 7.54
N THR A 458 -6.01 16.71 7.85
CA THR A 458 -6.98 17.80 8.01
C THR A 458 -7.11 18.58 6.70
N LEU A 459 -8.34 18.73 6.23
CA LEU A 459 -8.68 19.33 4.94
C LEU A 459 -9.43 20.65 5.17
N GLY A 460 -8.96 21.72 4.52
CA GLY A 460 -9.59 23.04 4.49
C GLY A 460 -10.77 23.07 3.51
N ASP A 461 -10.59 23.71 2.34
CA ASP A 461 -11.56 23.61 1.24
C ASP A 461 -11.37 22.25 0.53
N ALA A 462 -12.27 21.31 0.82
CA ALA A 462 -12.32 19.98 0.21
C ALA A 462 -13.35 19.98 -0.92
N HIS A 463 -12.89 19.78 -2.15
CA HIS A 463 -13.70 19.96 -3.34
C HIS A 463 -13.59 18.82 -4.35
N VAL A 464 -14.67 18.67 -5.10
CA VAL A 464 -14.76 17.87 -6.31
C VAL A 464 -14.94 18.85 -7.48
N TYR A 465 -14.08 18.74 -8.49
CA TYR A 465 -14.31 19.46 -9.76
C TYR A 465 -15.55 18.89 -10.45
N ARG A 466 -16.37 19.77 -11.04
CA ARG A 466 -17.62 19.35 -11.70
C ARG A 466 -17.40 18.32 -12.81
N ASN A 467 -16.30 18.43 -13.56
CA ASN A 467 -15.92 17.46 -14.60
C ASN A 467 -15.49 16.09 -14.05
N HIS A 468 -15.27 15.94 -12.73
CA HIS A 468 -14.94 14.66 -12.10
C HIS A 468 -16.15 13.94 -11.50
N VAL A 469 -17.33 14.58 -11.42
CA VAL A 469 -18.52 14.01 -10.77
C VAL A 469 -18.90 12.65 -11.35
N GLY A 470 -18.89 12.48 -12.67
CA GLY A 470 -19.20 11.19 -13.31
C GLY A 470 -18.20 10.10 -12.93
N ALA A 471 -16.90 10.41 -13.02
CA ALA A 471 -15.82 9.51 -12.66
C ALA A 471 -15.87 9.09 -11.18
N LEU A 472 -16.16 10.03 -10.28
CA LEU A 472 -16.25 9.77 -8.84
C LEU A 472 -17.50 8.97 -8.47
N LYS A 473 -18.65 9.17 -9.13
CA LYS A 473 -19.82 8.30 -8.96
C LYS A 473 -19.49 6.84 -9.27
N SER A 474 -18.80 6.56 -10.38
CA SER A 474 -18.33 5.20 -10.70
C SER A 474 -17.29 4.68 -9.70
N GLN A 475 -16.49 5.56 -9.09
CA GLN A 475 -15.55 5.15 -8.03
C GLN A 475 -16.29 4.76 -6.74
N LEU A 476 -17.36 5.46 -6.37
CA LEU A 476 -18.17 5.19 -5.16
C LEU A 476 -18.87 3.82 -5.20
N GLU A 477 -19.06 3.24 -6.38
CA GLU A 477 -19.60 1.88 -6.56
C GLU A 477 -18.60 0.78 -6.22
N ARG A 478 -17.30 1.10 -6.13
CA ARG A 478 -16.23 0.13 -5.89
C ARG A 478 -16.07 -0.16 -4.41
N VAL A 479 -16.01 -1.44 -4.05
CA VAL A 479 -15.65 -1.88 -2.71
C VAL A 479 -14.13 -1.67 -2.50
N PRO A 480 -13.70 -0.89 -1.49
CA PRO A 480 -12.30 -0.79 -1.12
C PRO A 480 -11.68 -2.16 -0.79
N HIS A 481 -10.47 -2.41 -1.29
CA HIS A 481 -9.64 -3.52 -0.84
C HIS A 481 -8.78 -3.10 0.36
N ALA A 482 -8.11 -4.06 0.98
CA ALA A 482 -7.10 -3.77 1.99
C ALA A 482 -5.90 -3.04 1.38
N PHE A 483 -5.28 -2.17 2.18
CA PHE A 483 -4.15 -1.36 1.77
C PHE A 483 -2.87 -2.19 1.58
N PRO A 484 -1.97 -1.75 0.68
CA PRO A 484 -0.70 -2.42 0.46
C PRO A 484 0.29 -2.23 1.61
N THR A 485 1.44 -2.88 1.48
CA THR A 485 2.57 -2.77 2.41
C THR A 485 3.77 -2.10 1.72
N LEU A 486 4.44 -1.19 2.43
CA LEU A 486 5.71 -0.59 1.98
C LEU A 486 6.89 -1.32 2.65
N VAL A 487 7.83 -1.80 1.85
CA VAL A 487 9.08 -2.40 2.33
C VAL A 487 10.30 -1.64 1.82
N PHE A 488 11.40 -1.73 2.56
CA PHE A 488 12.68 -1.13 2.21
C PHE A 488 13.67 -2.25 1.86
N LYS A 489 14.16 -2.25 0.63
CA LYS A 489 15.18 -3.20 0.12
C LYS A 489 16.59 -2.75 0.46
N GLU A 490 16.80 -1.45 0.56
CA GLU A 490 18.08 -0.83 0.90
C GLU A 490 17.86 0.32 1.88
N GLU A 491 18.85 0.54 2.75
CA GLU A 491 18.87 1.66 3.70
C GLU A 491 20.02 2.59 3.37
N ARG A 492 19.80 3.89 3.51
CA ARG A 492 20.81 4.91 3.18
C ARG A 492 21.49 5.48 4.42
N GLN A 493 22.62 6.15 4.22
CA GLN A 493 23.35 6.82 5.30
C GLN A 493 22.65 8.11 5.73
N PHE A 494 22.05 8.83 4.78
CA PHE A 494 21.35 10.09 5.01
C PHE A 494 19.91 10.03 4.47
N LEU A 495 19.01 10.77 5.11
CA LEU A 495 17.59 10.85 4.73
C LEU A 495 17.41 11.34 3.28
N GLU A 496 18.25 12.28 2.87
CA GLU A 496 18.21 12.90 1.54
C GLU A 496 18.69 11.98 0.40
N ASP A 497 19.35 10.87 0.77
CA ASP A 497 19.95 9.93 -0.16
C ASP A 497 19.03 8.75 -0.50
N TYR A 498 17.84 8.66 0.11
CA TYR A 498 16.82 7.69 -0.31
C TYR A 498 16.39 7.93 -1.75
N GLU A 499 16.19 6.83 -2.45
CA GLU A 499 15.76 6.76 -3.85
C GLU A 499 14.54 5.86 -3.98
N LEU A 500 13.76 6.04 -5.06
CA LEU A 500 12.60 5.21 -5.36
C LEU A 500 12.94 3.71 -5.35
N THR A 501 14.13 3.35 -5.83
CA THR A 501 14.59 1.96 -5.95
C THR A 501 14.84 1.28 -4.62
N ASP A 502 14.98 2.04 -3.53
CA ASP A 502 15.22 1.53 -2.18
C ASP A 502 13.94 0.95 -1.57
N MET A 503 12.78 1.32 -2.14
CA MET A 503 11.46 1.01 -1.62
C MET A 503 10.68 0.13 -2.60
N GLU A 504 9.80 -0.72 -2.08
CA GLU A 504 8.87 -1.50 -2.88
C GLU A 504 7.49 -1.49 -2.22
N VAL A 505 6.45 -1.21 -3.01
CA VAL A 505 5.07 -1.41 -2.58
C VAL A 505 4.65 -2.81 -2.99
N ILE A 506 4.41 -3.66 -2.00
CA ILE A 506 3.93 -5.03 -2.20
C ILE A 506 2.43 -5.09 -1.91
N ASP A 507 1.78 -6.11 -2.47
CA ASP A 507 0.36 -6.39 -2.19
C ASP A 507 -0.64 -5.28 -2.58
N TYR A 508 -0.25 -4.39 -3.51
CA TYR A 508 -1.15 -3.36 -4.05
C TYR A 508 -2.04 -3.91 -5.17
N VAL A 509 -3.33 -4.11 -4.85
CA VAL A 509 -4.35 -4.62 -5.77
C VAL A 509 -5.46 -3.57 -5.97
N PRO A 510 -5.19 -2.43 -6.63
CA PRO A 510 -6.23 -1.44 -6.89
C PRO A 510 -7.16 -1.91 -8.00
N HIS A 511 -8.38 -1.37 -7.99
CA HIS A 511 -9.31 -1.42 -9.11
C HIS A 511 -8.69 -0.79 -10.39
N PRO A 512 -9.21 -1.12 -11.58
CA PRO A 512 -8.75 -0.53 -12.84
C PRO A 512 -8.78 1.02 -12.82
N PRO A 513 -7.90 1.70 -13.57
CA PRO A 513 -7.84 3.16 -13.58
C PRO A 513 -9.18 3.83 -13.92
N ILE A 514 -9.42 5.00 -13.31
CA ILE A 514 -10.48 5.94 -13.72
C ILE A 514 -9.76 7.21 -14.18
N LYS A 515 -10.00 7.62 -15.42
CA LYS A 515 -9.40 8.84 -15.99
C LYS A 515 -10.12 10.07 -15.46
N MET A 516 -9.35 11.07 -15.05
CA MET A 516 -9.82 12.39 -14.64
C MET A 516 -8.79 13.41 -15.15
N GLU A 517 -9.26 14.49 -15.77
CA GLU A 517 -8.39 15.55 -16.29
C GLU A 517 -8.01 16.54 -15.19
N MET A 518 -6.78 17.04 -15.20
CA MET A 518 -6.36 18.08 -14.26
C MET A 518 -6.98 19.42 -14.66
N ALA A 519 -7.59 20.14 -13.71
CA ALA A 519 -8.05 21.50 -13.95
C ALA A 519 -6.86 22.47 -13.74
N VAL A 520 -6.43 23.13 -14.82
CA VAL A 520 -5.28 24.05 -14.83
C VAL A 520 -5.72 25.48 -14.56
#